data_AF-A0A3R6WU63-F1
#
_entry.id   AF-A0A3R6WU63-F1
#
_cell.length_a   1.000
_cell.length_b   1.000
_cell.length_c   1.000
_cell.angle_alpha   90.00
_cell.angle_beta   90.00
_cell.angle_gamma   90.00
#
_symmetry.space_group_name_H-M   'P 1'
#
loop_
_entity.id
_entity.type
_entity.pdbx_description
1 polymer ?
#
loop_
_entity_poly.entity_id
_entity_poly.type
_entity_poly.pdbx_seq_one_letter_code
_entity_poly.pdbx_strand_id
1 'polypeptide(L)'
;MDYLNPCNKNQTAKVLERFFYVSNGREYISVIPDEAERITKLPTQEEVKSDSDRAISYARDIILNAGKYKDMDLDEDILKKYTCDLDPLLDKILAINIADILNRQSQYKDNEQLKNVWITSIEELKTDFKKGEDTPSIPQIIDGIDTSKLVIGMTVKNYKMLCELLEQEVKNGKSKKLQLEDWKRYFDWEKSGQKFIITDVYDTPLTKEDKRKLGNNSIYVKYIEVILLQYLSKQQGFTKTFTKRNWWEMLGIVNEQYGKKSEKELTNLDYKVTPWEVKHFYQRCNKKLEEILFSALNSLRSRKLITYEIQTMIVKWNPQKRCDEYFEATDNQKKQILEVEHYVLHNVMKYEKMVQVFLKFQQQEYYQKVNDLLYEYYGWDHCYKQIKIIYTPEGVREAYPELEAKLQKELLNEKICEVVDENAKNTFQKWQTDYQQWKDEIASRTWVENGKIIPRPRKPFMPEHIDEETYLGAQSILKNELIQIGHKDMVFSTEDFLESNNELDSIFDFVK
;
A
#
# COMPACT_ATOMS: atom_id res chain seq x y z
N MET A 1 25.33 19.22 -8.78
CA MET A 1 24.55 18.40 -9.74
C MET A 1 24.99 18.60 -11.19
N ASP A 2 25.80 19.62 -11.53
CA ASP A 2 26.13 19.98 -12.93
C ASP A 2 27.10 19.05 -13.69
N TYR A 3 27.39 17.85 -13.18
CA TYR A 3 28.50 17.01 -13.71
C TYR A 3 28.14 15.55 -13.98
N LEU A 4 26.88 15.16 -13.76
CA LEU A 4 26.36 13.86 -14.18
C LEU A 4 25.64 14.06 -15.51
N ASN A 5 26.12 13.41 -16.57
CA ASN A 5 25.39 13.36 -17.83
C ASN A 5 24.67 12.00 -17.90
N PRO A 6 23.36 11.94 -17.63
CA PRO A 6 22.62 10.69 -17.61
C PRO A 6 22.53 10.02 -18.99
N CYS A 7 22.97 10.71 -20.06
CA CYS A 7 23.04 10.17 -21.40
C CYS A 7 24.38 9.51 -21.74
N ASN A 8 25.40 9.59 -20.87
CA ASN A 8 26.73 9.07 -21.13
C ASN A 8 27.07 7.82 -20.28
N LYS A 9 27.99 6.98 -20.78
CA LYS A 9 28.57 5.81 -20.11
C LYS A 9 29.43 6.18 -18.91
N ASN A 10 29.70 5.19 -18.06
CA ASN A 10 30.76 5.19 -17.04
C ASN A 10 30.69 6.40 -16.09
N GLN A 11 29.49 6.81 -15.70
CA GLN A 11 29.28 7.94 -14.79
C GLN A 11 29.83 7.63 -13.40
N THR A 12 29.79 6.38 -12.94
CA THR A 12 30.37 5.96 -11.66
C THR A 12 31.88 6.22 -11.64
N ALA A 13 32.57 5.86 -12.72
CA ALA A 13 34.01 6.10 -12.88
C ALA A 13 34.34 7.59 -12.80
N LYS A 14 33.58 8.43 -13.52
CA LYS A 14 33.77 9.89 -13.54
C LYS A 14 33.55 10.54 -12.18
N VAL A 15 32.55 10.09 -11.43
CA VAL A 15 32.28 10.60 -10.09
C VAL A 15 33.45 10.28 -9.14
N LEU A 16 33.98 9.05 -9.19
CA LEU A 16 35.08 8.61 -8.34
C LEU A 16 36.42 9.24 -8.74
N GLU A 17 36.71 9.33 -10.03
CA GLU A 17 37.88 10.02 -10.57
C GLU A 17 37.90 11.49 -10.15
N ARG A 18 36.78 12.20 -10.34
CA ARG A 18 36.64 13.59 -9.90
C ARG A 18 36.86 13.74 -8.40
N PHE A 19 36.26 12.85 -7.60
CA PHE A 19 36.43 12.87 -6.17
C PHE A 19 37.91 12.73 -5.77
N PHE A 20 38.63 11.79 -6.40
CA PHE A 20 40.05 11.57 -6.15
C PHE A 20 40.88 12.83 -6.39
N TYR A 21 40.70 13.49 -7.53
CA TYR A 21 41.48 14.70 -7.86
C TYR A 21 41.09 15.91 -7.02
N VAL A 22 39.78 16.17 -6.87
CA VAL A 22 39.28 17.34 -6.13
C VAL A 22 39.58 17.24 -4.63
N SER A 23 39.43 16.06 -4.02
CA SER A 23 39.74 15.87 -2.60
C SER A 23 41.22 16.06 -2.27
N ASN A 24 42.10 15.86 -3.26
CA ASN A 24 43.54 16.08 -3.15
C ASN A 24 43.97 17.49 -3.60
N GLY A 25 43.03 18.39 -3.89
CA GLY A 25 43.32 19.77 -4.28
C GLY A 25 43.95 19.91 -5.67
N ARG A 26 43.77 18.92 -6.55
CA ARG A 26 44.30 18.90 -7.92
C ARG A 26 43.24 19.32 -8.93
N GLU A 27 43.67 19.91 -10.05
CA GLU A 27 42.77 20.17 -11.18
C GLU A 27 42.26 18.86 -11.78
N TYR A 28 40.98 18.83 -12.16
CA TYR A 28 40.32 17.63 -12.66
C TYR A 28 40.03 17.76 -14.16
N ILE A 29 40.57 16.84 -14.95
CA ILE A 29 40.22 16.56 -16.34
C ILE A 29 40.01 15.06 -16.42
N SER A 30 38.82 14.62 -16.85
CA SER A 30 38.48 13.19 -16.88
C SER A 30 39.24 12.47 -17.99
N VAL A 31 39.82 11.32 -17.67
CA VAL A 31 40.40 10.39 -18.66
C VAL A 31 39.35 9.43 -19.24
N ILE A 32 38.12 9.46 -18.73
CA ILE A 32 36.99 8.66 -19.23
C ILE A 32 36.27 9.44 -20.34
N PRO A 33 36.20 8.90 -21.58
CA PRO A 33 35.58 9.60 -22.70
C PRO A 33 34.08 9.83 -22.50
N ASP A 34 33.53 10.85 -23.15
CA ASP A 34 32.09 11.07 -23.23
C ASP A 34 31.50 10.21 -24.36
N GLU A 35 31.02 9.02 -23.99
CA GLU A 35 30.33 8.11 -24.90
C GLU A 35 28.86 8.00 -24.52
N ALA A 36 27.96 8.10 -25.50
CA ALA A 36 26.52 8.02 -25.24
C ALA A 36 26.07 6.57 -24.94
N GLU A 37 25.09 6.41 -24.05
CA GLU A 37 24.51 5.10 -23.71
C GLU A 37 22.98 5.13 -23.60
N ARG A 38 22.36 4.05 -24.06
CA ARG A 38 20.92 3.82 -23.93
C ARG A 38 20.67 2.57 -23.10
N ILE A 39 19.75 2.68 -22.16
CA ILE A 39 19.28 1.53 -21.37
C ILE A 39 18.36 0.71 -22.28
N THR A 40 18.79 -0.50 -22.63
CA THR A 40 18.05 -1.40 -23.54
C THR A 40 17.41 -2.59 -22.84
N LYS A 41 17.83 -2.90 -21.61
CA LYS A 41 17.31 -3.97 -20.76
C LYS A 41 17.42 -3.58 -19.29
N LEU A 42 16.66 -4.27 -18.43
CA LEU A 42 16.90 -4.25 -17.00
C LEU A 42 18.04 -5.23 -16.66
N PRO A 43 18.88 -4.92 -15.65
CA PRO A 43 19.94 -5.83 -15.21
C PRO A 43 19.36 -7.09 -14.59
N THR A 44 20.02 -8.23 -14.83
CA THR A 44 19.73 -9.49 -14.13
C THR A 44 20.24 -9.45 -12.69
N GLN A 45 19.73 -10.31 -11.82
CA GLN A 45 20.14 -10.35 -10.41
C GLN A 45 21.65 -10.64 -10.24
N GLU A 46 22.24 -11.45 -11.13
CA GLU A 46 23.68 -11.71 -11.15
C GLU A 46 24.49 -10.47 -11.58
N GLU A 47 24.02 -9.73 -12.60
CA GLU A 47 24.61 -8.46 -13.03
C GLU A 47 24.55 -7.42 -11.89
N VAL A 48 23.40 -7.30 -11.20
CA VAL A 48 23.24 -6.42 -10.04
C VAL A 48 24.26 -6.73 -8.96
N LYS A 49 24.41 -8.01 -8.61
CA LYS A 49 25.33 -8.44 -7.55
C LYS A 49 26.79 -8.20 -7.94
N SER A 50 27.19 -8.67 -9.12
CA SER A 50 28.55 -8.57 -9.62
C SER A 50 28.99 -7.11 -9.79
N ASP A 51 28.18 -6.29 -10.44
CA ASP A 51 28.53 -4.89 -10.74
C ASP A 51 28.54 -4.03 -9.48
N SER A 52 27.58 -4.25 -8.58
CA SER A 52 27.53 -3.52 -7.31
C SER A 52 28.72 -3.88 -6.41
N ASP A 53 29.04 -5.16 -6.25
CA ASP A 53 30.18 -5.57 -5.43
C ASP A 53 31.50 -5.04 -6.01
N ARG A 54 31.65 -5.06 -7.34
CA ARG A 54 32.82 -4.54 -8.03
C ARG A 54 32.96 -3.01 -7.85
N ALA A 55 31.94 -2.24 -8.17
CA ALA A 55 32.02 -0.77 -8.12
C ALA A 55 32.06 -0.24 -6.68
N ILE A 56 31.26 -0.80 -5.76
CA ILE A 56 31.19 -0.34 -4.36
C ILE A 56 32.48 -0.67 -3.61
N SER A 57 33.09 -1.84 -3.85
CA SER A 57 34.36 -2.20 -3.21
C SER A 57 35.48 -1.22 -3.57
N TYR A 58 35.56 -0.81 -4.83
CA TYR A 58 36.55 0.16 -5.28
C TYR A 58 36.25 1.59 -4.82
N ALA A 59 34.97 2.01 -4.88
CA ALA A 59 34.54 3.29 -4.30
C ALA A 59 34.94 3.39 -2.82
N ARG A 60 34.84 2.27 -2.08
CA ARG A 60 35.21 2.19 -0.66
C ARG A 60 36.67 2.43 -0.43
N ASP A 61 37.51 1.84 -1.26
CA ASP A 61 38.94 2.02 -1.14
C ASP A 61 39.34 3.47 -1.42
N ILE A 62 38.86 4.05 -2.53
CA ILE A 62 39.16 5.45 -2.90
C ILE A 62 38.72 6.42 -1.80
N ILE A 63 37.48 6.29 -1.32
CA ILE A 63 36.88 7.28 -0.42
C ILE A 63 37.47 7.18 1.00
N LEU A 64 37.69 5.97 1.51
CA LEU A 64 38.25 5.79 2.86
C LEU A 64 39.75 6.05 2.94
N ASN A 65 40.48 5.89 1.83
CA ASN A 65 41.92 6.11 1.79
C ASN A 65 42.32 7.40 1.05
N ALA A 66 41.38 8.30 0.74
CA ALA A 66 41.64 9.54 -0.01
C ALA A 66 42.87 10.33 0.50
N GLY A 67 43.03 10.45 1.83
CA GLY A 67 44.17 11.14 2.43
C GLY A 67 45.54 10.45 2.26
N LYS A 68 45.57 9.13 2.02
CA LYS A 68 46.80 8.39 1.69
C LYS A 68 47.23 8.59 0.24
N TYR A 69 46.31 9.00 -0.63
CA TYR A 69 46.54 9.18 -2.06
C TYR A 69 46.96 10.61 -2.45
N LYS A 70 47.20 11.49 -1.46
CA LYS A 70 47.53 12.91 -1.67
C LYS A 70 48.69 13.14 -2.65
N ASP A 71 49.67 12.23 -2.64
CA ASP A 71 50.89 12.30 -3.47
C ASP A 71 50.96 11.18 -4.52
N MET A 72 49.85 10.48 -4.80
CA MET A 72 49.77 9.39 -5.78
C MET A 72 48.84 9.75 -6.93
N ASP A 73 49.11 9.22 -8.12
CA ASP A 73 48.18 9.32 -9.25
C ASP A 73 47.19 8.16 -9.22
N LEU A 74 45.99 8.41 -9.75
CA LEU A 74 44.97 7.39 -9.86
C LEU A 74 45.39 6.36 -10.92
N ASP A 75 45.45 5.09 -10.54
CA ASP A 75 45.71 4.01 -11.49
C ASP A 75 44.48 3.84 -12.41
N GLU A 76 44.58 4.35 -13.63
CA GLU A 76 43.52 4.33 -14.62
C GLU A 76 43.06 2.92 -15.00
N ASP A 77 43.99 1.95 -15.03
CA ASP A 77 43.68 0.57 -15.39
C ASP A 77 42.85 -0.09 -14.29
N ILE A 78 43.18 0.21 -13.02
CA ILE A 78 42.38 -0.22 -11.87
C ILE A 78 41.01 0.48 -11.86
N LEU A 79 40.95 1.81 -12.07
CA LEU A 79 39.68 2.54 -12.15
C LEU A 79 38.74 1.91 -13.18
N LYS A 80 39.22 1.73 -14.42
CA LYS A 80 38.44 1.17 -15.52
C LYS A 80 37.97 -0.24 -15.20
N LYS A 81 38.85 -1.09 -14.67
CA LYS A 81 38.52 -2.48 -14.29
C LYS A 81 37.34 -2.59 -13.33
N TYR A 82 37.25 -1.68 -12.36
CA TYR A 82 36.24 -1.77 -11.30
C TYR A 82 34.96 -0.96 -11.56
N THR A 83 35.03 0.08 -12.41
CA THR A 83 33.95 1.08 -12.51
C THR A 83 33.48 1.36 -13.94
N CYS A 84 34.13 0.79 -14.96
CA CYS A 84 33.63 0.81 -16.33
C CYS A 84 32.92 -0.51 -16.68
N ASP A 85 32.15 -0.48 -17.76
CA ASP A 85 31.37 -1.64 -18.26
C ASP A 85 30.43 -2.22 -17.18
N LEU A 86 29.82 -1.33 -16.39
CA LEU A 86 28.69 -1.66 -15.52
C LEU A 86 27.41 -1.67 -16.35
N ASP A 87 26.38 -2.36 -15.88
CA ASP A 87 25.05 -2.24 -16.47
C ASP A 87 24.62 -0.75 -16.54
N PRO A 88 24.07 -0.28 -17.68
CA PRO A 88 23.77 1.13 -17.89
C PRO A 88 22.81 1.75 -16.87
N LEU A 89 21.91 0.96 -16.28
CA LEU A 89 21.02 1.44 -15.23
C LEU A 89 21.75 1.49 -13.89
N LEU A 90 22.53 0.46 -13.58
CA LEU A 90 23.33 0.40 -12.34
C LEU A 90 24.39 1.49 -12.26
N ASP A 91 25.10 1.74 -13.37
CA ASP A 91 26.09 2.82 -13.45
C ASP A 91 25.48 4.17 -13.05
N LYS A 92 24.26 4.46 -13.50
CA LYS A 92 23.57 5.72 -13.19
C LYS A 92 23.12 5.78 -11.73
N ILE A 93 22.55 4.68 -11.23
CA ILE A 93 22.09 4.59 -9.84
C ILE A 93 23.28 4.77 -8.89
N LEU A 94 24.38 4.06 -9.15
CA LEU A 94 25.61 4.14 -8.34
C LEU A 94 26.23 5.54 -8.43
N ALA A 95 26.34 6.11 -9.63
CA ALA A 95 26.87 7.47 -9.81
C ALA A 95 26.06 8.52 -9.06
N ILE A 96 24.72 8.46 -9.11
CA ILE A 96 23.82 9.38 -8.38
C ILE A 96 24.00 9.22 -6.87
N ASN A 97 23.97 7.99 -6.36
CA ASN A 97 24.09 7.73 -4.93
C ASN A 97 25.46 8.18 -4.41
N ILE A 98 26.54 7.84 -5.11
CA ILE A 98 27.90 8.26 -4.74
C ILE A 98 28.00 9.79 -4.80
N ALA A 99 27.50 10.43 -5.87
CA ALA A 99 27.55 11.88 -5.99
C ALA A 99 26.76 12.60 -4.89
N ASP A 100 25.59 12.10 -4.49
CA ASP A 100 24.80 12.68 -3.39
C ASP A 100 25.54 12.56 -2.06
N ILE A 101 26.11 11.39 -1.76
CA ILE A 101 26.93 11.17 -0.57
C ILE A 101 28.14 12.11 -0.55
N LEU A 102 28.84 12.26 -1.68
CA LEU A 102 29.98 13.16 -1.81
C LEU A 102 29.58 14.64 -1.72
N ASN A 103 28.37 15.01 -2.14
CA ASN A 103 27.91 16.39 -2.01
C ASN A 103 27.59 16.75 -0.55
N ARG A 104 27.09 15.77 0.23
CA ARG A 104 26.91 15.88 1.69
C ARG A 104 28.23 16.03 2.46
N GLN A 105 29.37 15.64 1.87
CA GLN A 105 30.71 15.80 2.46
C GLN A 105 31.03 17.24 2.88
N SER A 106 30.47 18.25 2.19
CA SER A 106 30.61 19.66 2.56
C SER A 106 30.03 20.02 3.94
N GLN A 107 29.26 19.11 4.58
CA GLN A 107 28.57 19.33 5.84
C GLN A 107 29.21 18.63 7.06
N TYR A 108 30.19 17.74 6.85
CA TYR A 108 30.80 16.96 7.94
C TYR A 108 32.17 17.53 8.35
N LYS A 109 32.40 17.61 9.67
CA LYS A 109 33.56 18.31 10.25
C LYS A 109 34.85 17.46 10.38
N ASP A 110 34.75 16.14 10.22
CA ASP A 110 35.86 15.20 10.39
C ASP A 110 35.69 13.94 9.51
N ASN A 111 36.81 13.36 9.08
CA ASN A 111 36.93 12.16 8.27
C ASN A 111 36.33 10.91 8.97
N GLU A 112 36.31 10.85 10.30
CA GLU A 112 35.68 9.73 11.02
C GLU A 112 34.14 9.75 10.91
N GLN A 113 33.53 10.94 10.94
CA GLN A 113 32.09 11.10 10.73
C GLN A 113 31.69 10.73 9.29
N LEU A 114 32.51 11.14 8.32
CA LEU A 114 32.34 10.74 6.94
C LEU A 114 32.40 9.22 6.79
N LYS A 115 33.41 8.58 7.38
CA LYS A 115 33.61 7.13 7.33
C LYS A 115 32.39 6.37 7.89
N ASN A 116 31.80 6.83 8.98
CA ASN A 116 30.61 6.21 9.58
C ASN A 116 29.37 6.38 8.69
N VAL A 117 29.09 7.60 8.20
CA VAL A 117 27.98 7.85 7.26
C VAL A 117 28.13 6.98 6.00
N TRP A 118 29.36 6.87 5.50
CA TRP A 118 29.66 6.12 4.29
C TRP A 118 29.49 4.61 4.48
N ILE A 119 29.94 4.06 5.62
CA ILE A 119 29.71 2.65 5.98
C ILE A 119 28.20 2.38 6.12
N THR A 120 27.47 3.24 6.82
CA THR A 120 26.03 3.09 7.02
C THR A 120 25.24 3.15 5.71
N SER A 121 25.49 4.14 4.85
CA SER A 121 24.78 4.25 3.56
C SER A 121 25.07 3.07 2.61
N ILE A 122 26.24 2.44 2.72
CA ILE A 122 26.58 1.24 1.93
C ILE A 122 26.01 -0.02 2.52
N GLU A 123 25.97 -0.14 3.84
CA GLU A 123 25.21 -1.19 4.49
C GLU A 123 23.74 -1.07 4.12
N GLU A 124 23.16 0.13 4.12
CA GLU A 124 21.79 0.38 3.65
C GLU A 124 21.60 0.00 2.18
N LEU A 125 22.46 0.45 1.27
CA LEU A 125 22.39 0.07 -0.15
C LEU A 125 22.51 -1.44 -0.35
N LYS A 126 23.48 -2.10 0.30
CA LYS A 126 23.63 -3.56 0.27
C LYS A 126 22.43 -4.26 0.88
N THR A 127 21.84 -3.70 1.94
CA THR A 127 20.65 -4.25 2.59
C THR A 127 19.42 -4.08 1.69
N ASP A 128 19.30 -2.98 0.96
CA ASP A 128 18.19 -2.76 0.04
C ASP A 128 18.29 -3.66 -1.20
N PHE A 129 19.51 -3.95 -1.68
CA PHE A 129 19.74 -4.99 -2.68
C PHE A 129 19.52 -6.41 -2.13
N LYS A 130 19.86 -6.67 -0.85
CA LYS A 130 19.61 -7.96 -0.16
C LYS A 130 18.18 -8.16 0.32
N LYS A 131 17.39 -7.11 0.55
CA LYS A 131 15.95 -7.22 0.87
C LYS A 131 15.16 -7.78 -0.31
N GLY A 132 15.73 -7.77 -1.52
CA GLY A 132 15.26 -8.58 -2.64
C GLY A 132 15.54 -10.09 -2.49
N GLU A 133 16.48 -10.50 -1.64
CA GLU A 133 16.81 -11.89 -1.29
C GLU A 133 16.02 -12.40 -0.05
N ASP A 134 15.71 -11.55 0.95
CA ASP A 134 15.10 -11.96 2.24
C ASP A 134 13.60 -11.64 2.37
N THR A 135 12.81 -11.89 1.32
CA THR A 135 11.38 -12.17 1.56
C THR A 135 11.29 -13.59 2.09
N PRO A 136 10.69 -13.84 3.27
CA PRO A 136 10.53 -15.20 3.78
C PRO A 136 9.80 -16.02 2.72
N SER A 137 10.48 -17.03 2.20
CA SER A 137 9.92 -18.06 1.33
C SER A 137 8.89 -18.85 2.13
N ILE A 138 7.66 -18.33 2.15
CA ILE A 138 6.45 -19.11 2.33
C ILE A 138 6.50 -20.24 1.28
N PRO A 139 6.22 -21.50 1.64
CA PRO A 139 6.38 -22.65 0.76
C PRO A 139 5.80 -22.37 -0.63
N GLN A 140 6.65 -22.60 -1.63
CA GLN A 140 6.40 -22.37 -3.05
C GLN A 140 5.00 -22.84 -3.46
N ILE A 141 4.13 -21.87 -3.75
CA ILE A 141 3.17 -21.98 -4.84
C ILE A 141 3.66 -20.98 -5.89
N ILE A 142 4.40 -21.49 -6.87
CA ILE A 142 4.72 -20.78 -8.11
C ILE A 142 3.38 -20.64 -8.86
N ASP A 143 2.65 -19.55 -8.63
CA ASP A 143 1.41 -19.23 -9.37
C ASP A 143 0.99 -17.75 -9.17
N GLY A 144 1.93 -16.84 -9.41
CA GLY A 144 1.65 -15.39 -9.46
C GLY A 144 1.26 -14.96 -10.87
N ILE A 145 0.27 -14.06 -11.00
CA ILE A 145 -0.16 -13.53 -12.30
C ILE A 145 0.76 -12.38 -12.70
N ASP A 146 1.31 -12.42 -13.93
CA ASP A 146 2.05 -11.30 -14.50
C ASP A 146 1.10 -10.19 -14.96
N THR A 147 1.18 -9.04 -14.30
CA THR A 147 0.41 -7.82 -14.63
C THR A 147 1.22 -6.76 -15.35
N SER A 148 2.48 -7.03 -15.71
CA SER A 148 3.40 -6.05 -16.32
C SER A 148 2.88 -5.41 -17.62
N LYS A 149 2.01 -6.14 -18.35
CA LYS A 149 1.40 -5.69 -19.60
C LYS A 149 0.14 -4.84 -19.41
N LEU A 150 -0.34 -4.68 -18.17
CA LEU A 150 -1.49 -3.84 -17.85
C LEU A 150 -1.06 -2.42 -17.53
N VAL A 151 -1.81 -1.46 -18.06
CA VAL A 151 -1.64 -0.04 -17.76
C VAL A 151 -2.97 0.53 -17.29
N ILE A 152 -2.95 1.39 -16.27
CA ILE A 152 -4.15 2.08 -15.78
C ILE A 152 -4.77 2.89 -16.93
N GLY A 153 -6.08 2.75 -17.15
CA GLY A 153 -6.78 3.33 -18.29
C GLY A 153 -6.86 2.45 -19.53
N MET A 154 -6.11 1.35 -19.59
CA MET A 154 -6.15 0.40 -20.71
C MET A 154 -7.54 -0.20 -20.86
N THR A 155 -8.05 -0.22 -22.09
CA THR A 155 -9.32 -0.87 -22.42
C THR A 155 -9.05 -2.18 -23.16
N VAL A 156 -9.32 -3.30 -22.50
CA VAL A 156 -9.19 -4.65 -23.05
C VAL A 156 -10.54 -5.09 -23.63
N LYS A 157 -10.55 -5.58 -24.87
CA LYS A 157 -11.79 -5.82 -25.64
C LYS A 157 -12.75 -6.81 -24.99
N ASN A 158 -12.21 -7.88 -24.39
CA ASN A 158 -12.99 -8.92 -23.75
C ASN A 158 -12.12 -9.78 -22.82
N TYR A 159 -12.77 -10.71 -22.11
CA TYR A 159 -12.11 -11.63 -21.19
C TYR A 159 -11.04 -12.51 -21.86
N LYS A 160 -11.23 -12.95 -23.11
CA LYS A 160 -10.22 -13.78 -23.82
C LYS A 160 -8.93 -13.01 -24.05
N MET A 161 -9.05 -11.75 -24.51
CA MET A 161 -7.91 -10.87 -24.69
C MET A 161 -7.24 -10.52 -23.36
N LEU A 162 -8.01 -10.43 -22.27
CA LEU A 162 -7.45 -10.21 -20.94
C LEU A 162 -6.68 -11.45 -20.44
N CYS A 163 -7.20 -12.65 -20.66
CA CYS A 163 -6.47 -13.90 -20.41
C CYS A 163 -5.14 -13.95 -21.17
N GLU A 164 -5.15 -13.59 -22.46
CA GLU A 164 -3.95 -13.55 -23.30
C GLU A 164 -2.89 -12.56 -22.79
N LEU A 165 -3.31 -11.36 -22.38
CA LEU A 165 -2.41 -10.37 -21.80
C LEU A 165 -1.77 -10.85 -20.48
N LEU A 166 -2.52 -11.59 -19.67
CA LEU A 166 -2.08 -12.10 -18.37
C LEU A 166 -1.41 -13.47 -18.45
N GLU A 167 -1.28 -14.03 -19.66
CA GLU A 167 -0.78 -15.39 -19.91
C GLU A 167 -1.55 -16.46 -19.10
N GLN A 168 -2.86 -16.26 -18.96
CA GLN A 168 -3.76 -17.13 -18.24
C GLN A 168 -4.66 -17.93 -19.18
N GLU A 169 -5.07 -19.13 -18.75
CA GLU A 169 -6.04 -19.92 -19.51
C GLU A 169 -7.45 -19.27 -19.50
N VAL A 170 -8.14 -19.39 -20.63
CA VAL A 170 -9.55 -18.98 -20.77
C VAL A 170 -10.45 -20.02 -20.10
N LYS A 171 -11.09 -19.62 -19.01
CA LYS A 171 -12.03 -20.45 -18.25
C LYS A 171 -13.49 -20.10 -18.54
N ASN A 172 -14.43 -20.93 -18.10
CA ASN A 172 -15.88 -20.73 -18.29
C ASN A 172 -16.67 -20.96 -16.98
N GLY A 173 -17.96 -20.63 -16.96
CA GLY A 173 -18.85 -20.88 -15.80
C GLY A 173 -18.28 -20.39 -14.45
N LYS A 174 -18.29 -21.29 -13.46
CA LYS A 174 -17.81 -21.03 -12.09
C LYS A 174 -16.30 -20.78 -12.03
N SER A 175 -15.50 -21.51 -12.82
CA SER A 175 -14.04 -21.37 -12.80
C SER A 175 -13.60 -20.01 -13.35
N LYS A 176 -14.30 -19.47 -14.36
CA LYS A 176 -14.13 -18.08 -14.81
C LYS A 176 -14.41 -17.07 -13.70
N LYS A 177 -15.51 -17.27 -12.94
CA LYS A 177 -15.88 -16.37 -11.84
C LYS A 177 -14.79 -16.35 -10.76
N LEU A 178 -14.32 -17.53 -10.36
CA LEU A 178 -13.23 -17.68 -9.38
C LEU A 178 -11.93 -17.06 -9.86
N GLN A 179 -11.59 -17.22 -11.15
CA GLN A 179 -10.39 -16.61 -11.72
C GLN A 179 -10.49 -15.07 -11.70
N LEU A 180 -11.63 -14.50 -12.06
CA LEU A 180 -11.84 -13.05 -11.91
C LEU A 180 -11.77 -12.61 -10.44
N GLU A 181 -12.32 -13.38 -9.50
CA GLU A 181 -12.19 -13.06 -8.07
C GLU A 181 -10.74 -13.09 -7.59
N ASP A 182 -9.92 -14.02 -8.09
CA ASP A 182 -8.49 -14.06 -7.78
C ASP A 182 -7.71 -12.91 -8.45
N TRP A 183 -8.08 -12.53 -9.69
CA TRP A 183 -7.46 -11.38 -10.39
C TRP A 183 -7.67 -10.05 -9.68
N LYS A 184 -8.77 -9.89 -8.94
CA LYS A 184 -8.99 -8.71 -8.08
C LYS A 184 -7.91 -8.52 -7.02
N ARG A 185 -7.06 -9.52 -6.78
CA ARG A 185 -5.90 -9.39 -5.90
C ARG A 185 -4.74 -8.69 -6.57
N TYR A 186 -4.70 -8.61 -7.90
CA TYR A 186 -3.58 -8.08 -8.67
C TYR A 186 -3.89 -6.74 -9.32
N PHE A 187 -5.13 -6.56 -9.77
CA PHE A 187 -5.58 -5.33 -10.42
C PHE A 187 -7.09 -5.18 -10.33
N ASP A 188 -7.60 -3.99 -10.59
CA ASP A 188 -9.02 -3.67 -10.58
C ASP A 188 -9.49 -3.18 -11.94
N TRP A 189 -10.78 -3.33 -12.22
CA TRP A 189 -11.35 -2.94 -13.50
C TRP A 189 -12.84 -2.60 -13.42
N GLU A 190 -13.28 -1.81 -14.39
CA GLU A 190 -14.70 -1.63 -14.70
C GLU A 190 -15.07 -2.30 -16.03
N LYS A 191 -16.26 -2.89 -16.10
CA LYS A 191 -16.75 -3.46 -17.36
C LYS A 191 -17.47 -2.42 -18.19
N SER A 192 -17.21 -2.35 -19.49
CA SER A 192 -18.06 -1.67 -20.48
C SER A 192 -18.57 -2.66 -21.51
N GLY A 193 -19.80 -3.17 -21.30
CA GLY A 193 -20.31 -4.31 -22.05
C GLY A 193 -19.40 -5.52 -21.87
N GLN A 194 -18.76 -5.98 -22.96
CA GLN A 194 -17.77 -7.06 -22.92
C GLN A 194 -16.36 -6.59 -22.57
N LYS A 195 -16.07 -5.29 -22.68
CA LYS A 195 -14.74 -4.70 -22.48
C LYS A 195 -14.42 -4.53 -20.99
N PHE A 196 -13.12 -4.51 -20.68
CA PHE A 196 -12.57 -4.29 -19.35
C PHE A 196 -11.72 -3.02 -19.40
N ILE A 197 -12.01 -2.05 -18.54
CA ILE A 197 -11.23 -0.83 -18.36
C ILE A 197 -10.42 -1.00 -17.08
N ILE A 198 -9.10 -1.13 -17.18
CA ILE A 198 -8.22 -1.31 -16.02
C ILE A 198 -8.21 -0.01 -15.21
N THR A 199 -8.58 -0.07 -13.94
CA THR A 199 -8.72 1.10 -13.06
C THR A 199 -7.59 1.24 -12.07
N ASP A 200 -6.93 0.15 -11.71
CA ASP A 200 -5.81 0.11 -10.79
C ASP A 200 -4.97 -1.15 -11.05
N VAL A 201 -3.66 -1.11 -10.78
CA VAL A 201 -2.75 -2.26 -10.85
C VAL A 201 -1.88 -2.22 -9.60
N TYR A 202 -1.84 -3.31 -8.84
CA TYR A 202 -1.19 -3.34 -7.54
C TYR A 202 0.27 -3.80 -7.67
N ASP A 203 1.19 -3.05 -7.06
CA ASP A 203 2.61 -3.41 -7.00
C ASP A 203 2.84 -4.70 -6.20
N THR A 204 2.04 -4.91 -5.15
CA THR A 204 2.02 -6.14 -4.36
C THR A 204 0.59 -6.69 -4.35
N PRO A 205 0.39 -7.96 -4.75
CA PRO A 205 -0.96 -8.52 -4.79
C PRO A 205 -1.56 -8.57 -3.39
N LEU A 206 -2.85 -8.27 -3.31
CA LEU A 206 -3.62 -8.38 -2.08
C LEU A 206 -3.56 -9.83 -1.55
N THR A 207 -3.41 -9.95 -0.24
CA THR A 207 -3.43 -11.24 0.43
C THR A 207 -4.75 -11.94 0.12
N LYS A 208 -4.68 -13.27 -0.06
CA LYS A 208 -5.89 -14.06 -0.27
C LYS A 208 -6.64 -14.11 1.06
N GLU A 209 -7.66 -13.29 1.20
CA GLU A 209 -8.55 -13.35 2.37
C GLU A 209 -9.33 -14.68 2.33
N ASP A 210 -8.92 -15.65 3.14
CA ASP A 210 -9.72 -16.84 3.37
C ASP A 210 -10.90 -16.48 4.28
N LYS A 211 -12.00 -16.09 3.65
CA LYS A 211 -13.27 -15.73 4.31
C LYS A 211 -13.82 -16.85 5.23
N ARG A 212 -13.27 -18.06 5.15
CA ARG A 212 -13.64 -19.18 6.03
C ARG A 212 -13.03 -19.09 7.42
N LYS A 213 -11.91 -18.38 7.61
CA LYS A 213 -11.18 -18.31 8.90
C LYS A 213 -11.57 -17.15 9.81
N LEU A 214 -12.20 -16.09 9.31
CA LEU A 214 -12.40 -14.84 10.06
C LEU A 214 -13.87 -14.45 10.27
N GLY A 215 -14.82 -15.27 9.82
CA GLY A 215 -16.21 -14.84 9.73
C GLY A 215 -16.35 -13.69 8.72
N ASN A 216 -17.56 -13.45 8.23
CA ASN A 216 -17.82 -12.54 7.13
C ASN A 216 -17.76 -11.03 7.53
N ASN A 217 -16.89 -10.67 8.49
CA ASN A 217 -16.87 -9.36 9.11
C ASN A 217 -15.80 -8.48 8.46
N SER A 218 -16.23 -7.50 7.65
CA SER A 218 -15.35 -6.39 7.26
C SER A 218 -14.80 -5.73 8.53
N ILE A 219 -13.46 -5.73 8.67
CA ILE A 219 -12.75 -5.31 9.89
C ILE A 219 -13.17 -3.92 10.37
N TYR A 220 -13.58 -3.03 9.45
CA TYR A 220 -13.95 -1.64 9.75
C TYR A 220 -15.41 -1.45 10.14
N VAL A 221 -16.31 -2.37 9.76
CA VAL A 221 -17.76 -2.18 9.89
C VAL A 221 -18.14 -1.96 11.36
N LYS A 222 -17.71 -2.84 12.26
CA LYS A 222 -18.05 -2.76 13.69
C LYS A 222 -17.65 -1.43 14.34
N TYR A 223 -16.48 -0.88 13.97
CA TYR A 223 -16.00 0.41 14.48
C TYR A 223 -16.88 1.55 14.00
N ILE A 224 -17.14 1.60 12.69
CA ILE A 224 -17.96 2.64 12.06
C ILE A 224 -19.39 2.61 12.61
N GLU A 225 -19.96 1.42 12.80
CA GLU A 225 -21.29 1.26 13.37
C GLU A 225 -21.40 1.86 14.77
N VAL A 226 -20.45 1.56 15.66
CA VAL A 226 -20.46 2.08 17.03
C VAL A 226 -20.31 3.61 17.04
N ILE A 227 -19.37 4.17 16.27
CA ILE A 227 -19.16 5.62 16.17
C ILE A 227 -20.42 6.30 15.60
N LEU A 228 -21.00 5.74 14.54
CA LEU A 228 -22.20 6.30 13.92
C LEU A 228 -23.40 6.26 14.86
N LEU A 229 -23.65 5.12 15.53
CA LEU A 229 -24.76 5.02 16.49
C LEU A 229 -24.55 5.90 17.72
N GLN A 230 -23.32 6.05 18.20
CA GLN A 230 -22.99 7.02 19.25
C GLN A 230 -23.32 8.45 18.80
N TYR A 231 -22.93 8.83 17.59
CA TYR A 231 -23.24 10.15 17.04
C TYR A 231 -24.75 10.36 16.94
N LEU A 232 -25.48 9.42 16.33
CA LEU A 232 -26.92 9.48 16.09
C LEU A 232 -27.75 9.45 17.38
N SER A 233 -27.33 8.70 18.41
CA SER A 233 -28.05 8.60 19.69
C SER A 233 -28.16 9.94 20.43
N LYS A 234 -27.18 10.82 20.19
CA LYS A 234 -27.10 12.18 20.77
C LYS A 234 -27.82 13.24 19.94
N GLN A 235 -28.26 12.90 18.74
CA GLN A 235 -28.92 13.86 17.85
C GLN A 235 -30.40 14.02 18.17
N GLN A 236 -30.90 15.25 17.95
CA GLN A 236 -32.33 15.53 17.88
C GLN A 236 -32.88 15.24 16.49
N GLY A 237 -34.12 14.75 16.43
CA GLY A 237 -34.80 14.36 15.20
C GLY A 237 -34.47 12.94 14.74
N PHE A 238 -34.81 12.65 13.49
CA PHE A 238 -34.72 11.30 12.88
C PHE A 238 -33.95 11.30 11.56
N THR A 239 -33.35 12.44 11.18
CA THR A 239 -32.57 12.56 9.94
C THR A 239 -31.26 13.32 10.17
N LYS A 240 -30.22 12.90 9.44
CA LYS A 240 -28.96 13.64 9.32
C LYS A 240 -28.44 13.58 7.90
N THR A 241 -27.95 14.71 7.42
CA THR A 241 -27.41 14.87 6.07
C THR A 241 -25.99 15.39 6.13
N PHE A 242 -25.07 14.73 5.43
CA PHE A 242 -23.71 15.22 5.20
C PHE A 242 -23.23 14.83 3.82
N THR A 243 -22.26 15.58 3.29
CA THR A 243 -21.49 15.14 2.13
C THR A 243 -20.67 13.90 2.48
N LYS A 244 -20.27 13.11 1.49
CA LYS A 244 -19.46 11.90 1.71
C LYS A 244 -18.17 12.19 2.50
N ARG A 245 -17.47 13.27 2.15
CA ARG A 245 -16.25 13.73 2.85
C ARG A 245 -16.53 14.04 4.33
N ASN A 246 -17.63 14.74 4.61
CA ASN A 246 -18.00 15.09 5.98
C ASN A 246 -18.42 13.85 6.79
N TRP A 247 -19.04 12.85 6.17
CA TRP A 247 -19.26 11.55 6.82
C TRP A 247 -17.94 10.86 7.17
N TRP A 248 -16.97 10.83 6.24
CA TRP A 248 -15.66 10.26 6.53
C TRP A 248 -14.94 10.99 7.66
N GLU A 249 -14.97 12.33 7.66
CA GLU A 249 -14.37 13.17 8.72
C GLU A 249 -15.04 12.91 10.07
N MET A 250 -16.38 12.88 10.13
CA MET A 250 -17.12 12.61 11.38
C MET A 250 -16.82 11.21 11.94
N LEU A 251 -16.72 10.21 11.07
CA LEU A 251 -16.43 8.83 11.47
C LEU A 251 -14.95 8.58 11.80
N GLY A 252 -14.08 9.59 11.67
CA GLY A 252 -12.64 9.44 11.89
C GLY A 252 -11.93 8.63 10.81
N ILE A 253 -12.57 8.41 9.66
CA ILE A 253 -11.99 7.69 8.51
C ILE A 253 -10.92 8.54 7.84
N VAL A 254 -11.10 9.87 7.83
CA VAL A 254 -10.11 10.84 7.34
C VAL A 254 -9.99 11.99 8.33
N ASN A 255 -8.86 12.68 8.28
CA ASN A 255 -8.67 13.92 9.05
C ASN A 255 -9.29 15.13 8.33
N GLU A 256 -9.30 16.26 9.03
CA GLU A 256 -9.86 17.52 8.53
C GLU A 256 -9.18 18.06 7.26
N GLN A 257 -7.94 17.64 6.97
CA GLN A 257 -7.13 18.12 5.86
C GLN A 257 -7.50 17.43 4.53
N TYR A 258 -8.12 16.25 4.61
CA TYR A 258 -8.47 15.44 3.45
C TYR A 258 -9.47 16.17 2.53
N GLY A 259 -9.04 16.45 1.30
CA GLY A 259 -9.80 17.20 0.32
C GLY A 259 -9.90 18.71 0.58
N LYS A 260 -9.27 19.24 1.64
CA LYS A 260 -9.19 20.69 1.91
C LYS A 260 -7.84 21.28 1.50
N LYS A 261 -6.74 20.57 1.72
CA LYS A 261 -5.41 21.00 1.26
C LYS A 261 -5.36 21.02 -0.27
N SER A 262 -4.81 22.10 -0.81
CA SER A 262 -4.59 22.24 -2.25
C SER A 262 -3.48 21.32 -2.75
N GLU A 263 -3.51 20.98 -4.04
CA GLU A 263 -2.46 20.19 -4.69
C GLU A 263 -1.07 20.84 -4.52
N LYS A 264 -0.99 22.18 -4.58
CA LYS A 264 0.26 22.91 -4.37
C LYS A 264 0.81 22.73 -2.95
N GLU A 265 -0.05 22.77 -1.94
CA GLU A 265 0.37 22.55 -0.56
C GLU A 265 0.84 21.11 -0.33
N LEU A 266 0.24 20.13 -1.00
CA LEU A 266 0.62 18.72 -0.89
C LEU A 266 1.94 18.42 -1.61
N THR A 267 2.13 18.97 -2.80
CA THR A 267 3.37 18.80 -3.59
C THR A 267 4.59 19.47 -2.96
N ASN A 268 4.38 20.48 -2.10
CA ASN A 268 5.45 21.11 -1.33
C ASN A 268 5.89 20.31 -0.09
N LEU A 269 5.23 19.20 0.24
CA LEU A 269 5.59 18.39 1.42
C LEU A 269 6.92 17.63 1.24
N ASP A 270 7.14 17.10 0.04
CA ASP A 270 8.32 16.30 -0.30
C ASP A 270 8.44 16.24 -1.83
N TYR A 271 9.67 16.16 -2.35
CA TYR A 271 9.93 16.11 -3.79
C TYR A 271 9.35 14.87 -4.49
N LYS A 272 9.08 13.79 -3.74
CA LYS A 272 8.42 12.56 -4.22
C LYS A 272 6.91 12.74 -4.40
N VAL A 273 6.32 13.80 -3.88
CA VAL A 273 4.87 14.06 -3.99
C VAL A 273 4.65 14.97 -5.20
N THR A 274 4.44 14.39 -6.36
CA THR A 274 4.08 15.14 -7.58
C THR A 274 2.56 15.28 -7.71
N PRO A 275 2.06 16.16 -8.60
CA PRO A 275 0.63 16.25 -8.91
C PRO A 275 0.00 14.90 -9.27
N TRP A 276 0.75 14.02 -9.92
CA TRP A 276 0.27 12.70 -10.28
C TRP A 276 0.06 11.82 -9.04
N GLU A 277 1.02 11.74 -8.10
CA GLU A 277 0.83 10.95 -6.87
C GLU A 277 -0.36 11.47 -6.07
N VAL A 278 -0.54 12.79 -5.97
CA VAL A 278 -1.69 13.38 -5.25
C VAL A 278 -3.01 12.93 -5.88
N LYS A 279 -3.15 13.08 -7.20
CA LYS A 279 -4.38 12.72 -7.91
C LYS A 279 -4.65 11.21 -7.83
N HIS A 280 -3.61 10.40 -8.02
CA HIS A 280 -3.70 8.94 -7.95
C HIS A 280 -4.07 8.46 -6.53
N PHE A 281 -3.48 9.07 -5.49
CA PHE A 281 -3.81 8.81 -4.09
C PHE A 281 -5.31 9.04 -3.84
N TYR A 282 -5.84 10.22 -4.19
CA TYR A 282 -7.26 10.50 -4.00
C TYR A 282 -8.17 9.54 -4.80
N GLN A 283 -7.78 9.15 -6.01
CA GLN A 283 -8.55 8.19 -6.81
C GLN A 283 -8.67 6.83 -6.11
N ARG A 284 -7.56 6.25 -5.68
CA ARG A 284 -7.54 4.94 -5.01
C ARG A 284 -8.21 5.01 -3.63
N CYS A 285 -7.85 6.01 -2.82
CA CYS A 285 -8.39 6.17 -1.48
C CYS A 285 -9.89 6.43 -1.50
N ASN A 286 -10.40 7.35 -2.33
CA ASN A 286 -11.83 7.67 -2.35
C ASN A 286 -12.70 6.45 -2.63
N LYS A 287 -12.28 5.58 -3.56
CA LYS A 287 -13.01 4.34 -3.85
C LYS A 287 -13.06 3.43 -2.62
N LYS A 288 -11.92 3.18 -1.99
CA LYS A 288 -11.85 2.27 -0.84
C LYS A 288 -12.61 2.81 0.37
N LEU A 289 -12.48 4.11 0.66
CA LEU A 289 -13.18 4.76 1.77
C LEU A 289 -14.70 4.79 1.55
N GLU A 290 -15.15 4.85 0.29
CA GLU A 290 -16.55 4.76 -0.09
C GLU A 290 -17.11 3.36 0.16
N GLU A 291 -16.39 2.32 -0.26
CA GLU A 291 -16.76 0.92 0.01
C GLU A 291 -16.87 0.67 1.52
N ILE A 292 -15.87 1.11 2.29
CA ILE A 292 -15.85 0.97 3.76
C ILE A 292 -17.09 1.62 4.40
N LEU A 293 -17.39 2.87 4.02
CA LEU A 293 -18.55 3.59 4.53
C LEU A 293 -19.85 2.85 4.20
N PHE A 294 -20.08 2.50 2.93
CA PHE A 294 -21.33 1.88 2.51
C PHE A 294 -21.48 0.45 3.03
N SER A 295 -20.41 -0.31 3.25
CA SER A 295 -20.47 -1.60 3.94
C SER A 295 -21.06 -1.45 5.35
N ALA A 296 -20.62 -0.44 6.11
CA ALA A 296 -21.13 -0.20 7.45
C ALA A 296 -22.59 0.29 7.44
N LEU A 297 -22.93 1.22 6.52
CA LEU A 297 -24.30 1.69 6.37
C LEU A 297 -25.27 0.54 6.00
N ASN A 298 -24.84 -0.37 5.12
CA ASN A 298 -25.65 -1.53 4.73
C ASN A 298 -25.86 -2.53 5.87
N SER A 299 -24.86 -2.70 6.73
CA SER A 299 -24.95 -3.57 7.91
C SER A 299 -25.91 -3.01 8.98
N LEU A 300 -25.98 -1.69 9.15
CA LEU A 300 -27.00 -1.06 10.00
C LEU A 300 -28.39 -1.10 9.35
N ARG A 301 -28.45 -0.93 8.02
CA ARG A 301 -29.69 -0.96 7.25
C ARG A 301 -30.36 -2.33 7.24
N SER A 302 -29.58 -3.41 7.15
CA SER A 302 -30.11 -4.77 7.21
C SER A 302 -30.78 -5.06 8.55
N ARG A 303 -30.25 -4.49 9.64
CA ARG A 303 -30.82 -4.54 11.00
C ARG A 303 -31.91 -3.51 11.27
N LYS A 304 -32.33 -2.72 10.27
CA LYS A 304 -33.39 -1.70 10.37
C LYS A 304 -33.14 -0.60 11.41
N LEU A 305 -31.88 -0.37 11.79
CA LEU A 305 -31.51 0.76 12.65
C LEU A 305 -31.51 2.08 11.88
N ILE A 306 -31.13 2.00 10.60
CA ILE A 306 -31.11 3.14 9.68
C ILE A 306 -31.67 2.75 8.31
N THR A 307 -32.02 3.75 7.52
CA THR A 307 -32.01 3.70 6.06
C THR A 307 -31.27 4.94 5.55
N TYR A 308 -30.83 4.94 4.30
CA TYR A 308 -30.15 6.10 3.73
C TYR A 308 -30.50 6.33 2.27
N GLU A 309 -30.38 7.59 1.86
CA GLU A 309 -30.67 8.09 0.52
C GLU A 309 -29.50 8.95 0.05
N ILE A 310 -29.18 8.87 -1.24
CA ILE A 310 -28.24 9.81 -1.88
C ILE A 310 -29.08 10.92 -2.50
N GLN A 311 -28.92 12.13 -1.97
CA GLN A 311 -29.62 13.33 -2.44
C GLN A 311 -28.70 14.17 -3.31
N THR A 312 -29.24 14.69 -4.42
CA THR A 312 -28.57 15.70 -5.23
C THR A 312 -29.05 17.07 -4.76
N MET A 313 -28.11 17.90 -4.31
CA MET A 313 -28.35 19.27 -3.88
C MET A 313 -27.93 20.21 -5.00
N ILE A 314 -28.76 21.21 -5.27
CA ILE A 314 -28.47 22.30 -6.21
C ILE A 314 -28.08 23.52 -5.40
N VAL A 315 -27.03 24.20 -5.86
CA VAL A 315 -26.58 25.49 -5.34
C VAL A 315 -26.91 26.57 -6.35
N LYS A 316 -27.50 27.65 -5.85
CA LYS A 316 -27.84 28.82 -6.64
C LYS A 316 -27.57 30.09 -5.85
N TRP A 317 -26.85 31.03 -6.45
CA TRP A 317 -26.65 32.35 -5.91
C TRP A 317 -27.96 33.13 -5.88
N ASN A 318 -28.30 33.68 -4.72
CA ASN A 318 -29.42 34.61 -4.57
C ASN A 318 -28.87 36.05 -4.52
N PRO A 319 -29.05 36.86 -5.59
CA PRO A 319 -28.54 38.23 -5.63
C PRO A 319 -29.17 39.15 -4.58
N GLN A 320 -30.42 38.91 -4.19
CA GLN A 320 -31.14 39.74 -3.22
C GLN A 320 -30.62 39.51 -1.79
N LYS A 321 -30.36 38.26 -1.42
CA LYS A 321 -29.85 37.90 -0.09
C LYS A 321 -28.32 37.93 0.00
N ARG A 322 -27.63 38.02 -1.14
CA ARG A 322 -26.17 37.93 -1.26
C ARG A 322 -25.61 36.67 -0.58
N CYS A 323 -26.28 35.55 -0.80
CA CYS A 323 -25.87 34.26 -0.28
C CYS A 323 -26.26 33.13 -1.24
N ASP A 324 -25.60 31.99 -1.08
CA ASP A 324 -25.97 30.76 -1.74
C ASP A 324 -27.27 30.20 -1.14
N GLU A 325 -28.18 29.78 -2.01
CA GLU A 325 -29.35 28.99 -1.67
C GLU A 325 -29.11 27.53 -2.05
N TYR A 326 -29.48 26.64 -1.12
CA TYR A 326 -29.29 25.19 -1.24
C TYR A 326 -30.65 24.51 -1.18
N PHE A 327 -30.95 23.66 -2.14
CA PHE A 327 -32.20 22.88 -2.14
C PHE A 327 -32.01 21.51 -2.79
N GLU A 328 -32.84 20.55 -2.37
CA GLU A 328 -32.84 19.19 -2.94
C GLU A 328 -33.45 19.21 -4.35
N ALA A 329 -32.76 18.58 -5.30
CA ALA A 329 -33.22 18.48 -6.67
C ALA A 329 -34.48 17.61 -6.75
N THR A 330 -35.52 18.14 -7.37
CA THR A 330 -36.70 17.37 -7.80
C THR A 330 -36.34 16.40 -8.93
N ASP A 331 -37.21 15.43 -9.22
CA ASP A 331 -36.92 14.45 -10.28
C ASP A 331 -36.80 15.09 -11.67
N ASN A 332 -37.57 16.15 -11.95
CA ASN A 332 -37.40 16.92 -13.18
C ASN A 332 -36.03 17.63 -13.23
N GLN A 333 -35.55 18.16 -12.11
CA GLN A 333 -34.23 18.81 -12.05
C GLN A 333 -33.10 17.79 -12.13
N LYS A 334 -33.24 16.60 -11.53
CA LYS A 334 -32.29 15.49 -11.70
C LYS A 334 -32.20 15.06 -13.17
N LYS A 335 -33.33 15.02 -13.88
CA LYS A 335 -33.35 14.76 -15.33
C LYS A 335 -32.56 15.84 -16.10
N GLN A 336 -32.78 17.11 -15.80
CA GLN A 336 -32.07 18.24 -16.43
C GLN A 336 -30.55 18.15 -16.18
N ILE A 337 -30.14 17.85 -14.95
CA ILE A 337 -28.73 17.62 -14.60
C ILE A 337 -28.16 16.46 -15.42
N LEU A 338 -28.88 15.34 -15.48
CA LEU A 338 -28.44 14.15 -16.22
C LEU A 338 -28.28 14.44 -17.72
N GLU A 339 -29.15 15.24 -18.33
CA GLU A 339 -29.06 15.62 -19.74
C GLU A 339 -27.79 16.44 -20.02
N VAL A 340 -27.46 17.39 -19.15
CA VAL A 340 -26.22 18.19 -19.26
C VAL A 340 -24.99 17.32 -19.03
N GLU A 341 -24.97 16.51 -17.96
CA GLU A 341 -23.89 15.56 -17.68
C GLU A 341 -23.64 14.61 -18.87
N HIS A 342 -24.72 14.05 -19.44
CA HIS A 342 -24.66 13.18 -20.60
C HIS A 342 -24.08 13.90 -21.83
N TYR A 343 -24.55 15.12 -22.13
CA TYR A 343 -24.03 15.91 -23.24
C TYR A 343 -22.55 16.24 -23.06
N VAL A 344 -22.12 16.69 -21.88
CA VAL A 344 -20.70 16.99 -21.63
C VAL A 344 -19.85 15.73 -21.77
N LEU A 345 -20.28 14.62 -21.19
CA LEU A 345 -19.53 13.36 -21.24
C LEU A 345 -19.35 12.85 -22.68
N HIS A 346 -20.45 12.72 -23.42
CA HIS A 346 -20.47 12.05 -24.72
C HIS A 346 -20.21 12.98 -25.90
N ASN A 347 -20.79 14.18 -25.88
CA ASN A 347 -20.73 15.08 -27.03
C ASN A 347 -19.53 16.03 -26.94
N VAL A 348 -19.19 16.52 -25.74
CA VAL A 348 -18.08 17.47 -25.56
C VAL A 348 -16.76 16.74 -25.33
N MET A 349 -16.68 15.87 -24.32
CA MET A 349 -15.44 15.18 -23.94
C MET A 349 -15.20 13.86 -24.67
N LYS A 350 -16.21 13.34 -25.39
CA LYS A 350 -16.14 12.10 -26.19
C LYS A 350 -15.77 10.85 -25.38
N TYR A 351 -16.21 10.78 -24.13
CA TYR A 351 -16.09 9.57 -23.30
C TYR A 351 -17.37 8.73 -23.35
N GLU A 352 -17.23 7.42 -23.18
CA GLU A 352 -18.35 6.48 -23.05
C GLU A 352 -18.78 6.37 -21.57
N LYS A 353 -17.83 6.52 -20.65
CA LYS A 353 -18.06 6.35 -19.22
C LYS A 353 -17.32 7.38 -18.39
N MET A 354 -17.94 7.74 -17.27
CA MET A 354 -17.34 8.63 -16.27
C MET A 354 -15.97 8.12 -15.77
N VAL A 355 -15.79 6.81 -15.62
CA VAL A 355 -14.49 6.22 -15.20
C VAL A 355 -13.32 6.67 -16.07
N GLN A 356 -13.54 6.92 -17.36
CA GLN A 356 -12.50 7.38 -18.27
C GLN A 356 -12.06 8.83 -17.98
N VAL A 357 -13.00 9.68 -17.55
CA VAL A 357 -12.70 11.03 -17.05
C VAL A 357 -11.84 10.93 -15.79
N PHE A 358 -12.19 10.01 -14.89
CA PHE A 358 -11.46 9.81 -13.64
C PHE A 358 -10.02 9.35 -13.89
N LEU A 359 -9.84 8.33 -14.74
CA LEU A 359 -8.53 7.73 -15.05
C LEU A 359 -7.57 8.69 -15.76
N LYS A 360 -8.10 9.74 -16.41
CA LYS A 360 -7.31 10.78 -17.07
C LYS A 360 -7.13 12.04 -16.22
N PHE A 361 -7.60 12.02 -14.98
CA PHE A 361 -7.56 13.16 -14.07
C PHE A 361 -8.24 14.44 -14.61
N GLN A 362 -9.31 14.27 -15.39
CA GLN A 362 -10.06 15.37 -16.05
C GLN A 362 -11.37 15.72 -15.32
N GLN A 363 -11.52 15.31 -14.06
CA GLN A 363 -12.75 15.51 -13.29
C GLN A 363 -13.08 17.00 -13.12
N GLN A 364 -12.06 17.82 -12.81
CA GLN A 364 -12.25 19.26 -12.63
C GLN A 364 -12.73 19.92 -13.92
N GLU A 365 -12.13 19.58 -15.06
CA GLU A 365 -12.54 20.09 -16.37
C GLU A 365 -13.98 19.65 -16.72
N TYR A 366 -14.31 18.38 -16.47
CA TYR A 366 -15.66 17.85 -16.69
C TYR A 366 -16.70 18.63 -15.88
N TYR A 367 -16.51 18.74 -14.56
CA TYR A 367 -17.48 19.41 -13.69
C TYR A 367 -17.55 20.92 -13.95
N GLN A 368 -16.46 21.57 -14.35
CA GLN A 368 -16.51 22.97 -14.76
C GLN A 368 -17.44 23.16 -15.97
N LYS A 369 -17.30 22.34 -17.01
CA LYS A 369 -18.16 22.41 -18.20
C LYS A 369 -19.61 22.09 -17.91
N VAL A 370 -19.88 21.13 -17.02
CA VAL A 370 -21.23 20.84 -16.55
C VAL A 370 -21.82 22.04 -15.82
N ASN A 371 -21.07 22.62 -14.87
CA ASN A 371 -21.51 23.76 -14.08
C ASN A 371 -21.78 24.99 -14.96
N ASP A 372 -20.92 25.28 -15.93
CA ASP A 372 -21.10 26.39 -16.88
C ASP A 372 -22.43 26.26 -17.64
N LEU A 373 -22.74 25.06 -18.15
CA LEU A 373 -24.00 24.79 -18.87
C LEU A 373 -25.23 24.78 -17.94
N LEU A 374 -25.11 24.25 -16.72
CA LEU A 374 -26.19 24.32 -15.73
C LEU A 374 -26.50 25.76 -15.32
N TYR A 375 -25.47 26.60 -15.23
CA TYR A 375 -25.63 28.01 -14.96
C TYR A 375 -26.29 28.72 -16.14
N GLU A 376 -25.84 28.48 -17.37
CA GLU A 376 -26.41 29.07 -18.58
C GLU A 376 -27.89 28.71 -18.76
N TYR A 377 -28.25 27.43 -18.59
CA TYR A 377 -29.61 26.95 -18.87
C TYR A 377 -30.59 27.17 -17.71
N TYR A 378 -30.12 27.09 -16.47
CA TYR A 378 -31.00 27.04 -15.30
C TYR A 378 -30.61 28.01 -14.17
N GLY A 379 -29.49 28.71 -14.30
CA GLY A 379 -28.96 29.60 -13.26
C GLY A 379 -28.52 28.87 -12.00
N TRP A 380 -28.03 27.63 -12.15
CA TRP A 380 -27.48 26.82 -11.05
C TRP A 380 -25.96 26.86 -11.10
N ASP A 381 -25.31 27.27 -10.01
CA ASP A 381 -23.85 27.43 -9.98
C ASP A 381 -23.15 26.07 -10.01
N HIS A 382 -23.65 25.11 -9.24
CA HIS A 382 -23.20 23.73 -9.25
C HIS A 382 -24.19 22.83 -8.53
N CYS A 383 -23.99 21.52 -8.69
CA CYS A 383 -24.70 20.51 -7.91
C CYS A 383 -23.70 19.60 -7.17
N TYR A 384 -24.11 19.08 -6.01
CA TYR A 384 -23.32 18.11 -5.26
C TYR A 384 -24.21 17.02 -4.67
N LYS A 385 -23.59 15.88 -4.31
CA LYS A 385 -24.30 14.76 -3.67
C LYS A 385 -24.05 14.76 -2.16
N GLN A 386 -25.10 14.47 -1.40
CA GLN A 386 -25.02 14.23 0.04
C GLN A 386 -25.73 12.93 0.40
N ILE A 387 -25.32 12.32 1.52
CA ILE A 387 -25.95 11.13 2.06
C ILE A 387 -26.86 11.57 3.20
N LYS A 388 -28.15 11.27 3.06
CA LYS A 388 -29.18 11.45 4.08
C LYS A 388 -29.40 10.13 4.79
N ILE A 389 -29.09 10.08 6.08
CA ILE A 389 -29.43 8.97 6.96
C ILE A 389 -30.75 9.29 7.64
N ILE A 390 -31.66 8.32 7.63
CA ILE A 390 -32.93 8.32 8.35
C ILE A 390 -32.85 7.18 9.35
N TYR A 391 -33.17 7.43 10.62
CA TYR A 391 -32.97 6.46 11.69
C TYR A 391 -34.08 6.52 12.74
N THR A 392 -34.21 5.45 13.51
CA THR A 392 -35.12 5.37 14.66
C THR A 392 -34.36 5.80 15.92
N PRO A 393 -34.65 6.97 16.53
CA PRO A 393 -33.89 7.44 17.68
C PRO A 393 -33.92 6.46 18.86
N GLU A 394 -35.06 5.81 19.08
CA GLU A 394 -35.26 4.81 20.14
C GLU A 394 -34.44 3.55 19.86
N GLY A 395 -34.55 2.99 18.64
CA GLY A 395 -33.79 1.80 18.25
C GLY A 395 -32.27 2.02 18.26
N VAL A 396 -31.81 3.21 17.88
CA VAL A 396 -30.39 3.59 17.98
C VAL A 396 -29.93 3.66 19.44
N ARG A 397 -30.73 4.26 20.34
CA ARG A 397 -30.39 4.36 21.77
C ARG A 397 -30.40 3.00 22.47
N GLU A 398 -31.25 2.08 22.03
CA GLU A 398 -31.29 0.71 22.53
C GLU A 398 -30.10 -0.12 22.06
N ALA A 399 -29.78 -0.06 20.76
CA ALA A 399 -28.71 -0.89 20.17
C ALA A 399 -27.29 -0.41 20.53
N TYR A 400 -27.08 0.91 20.67
CA TYR A 400 -25.74 1.47 20.85
C TYR A 400 -24.96 0.89 22.06
N PRO A 401 -25.52 0.85 23.29
CA PRO A 401 -24.78 0.36 24.46
C PRO A 401 -24.32 -1.10 24.32
N GLU A 402 -25.14 -1.95 23.72
CA GLU A 402 -24.81 -3.36 23.49
C GLU A 402 -23.65 -3.50 22.50
N LEU A 403 -23.72 -2.80 21.36
CA LEU A 403 -22.66 -2.84 20.35
C LEU A 403 -21.35 -2.25 20.89
N GLU A 404 -21.42 -1.16 21.65
CA GLU A 404 -20.24 -0.55 22.29
C GLU A 404 -19.57 -1.51 23.26
N ALA A 405 -20.35 -2.11 24.18
CA ALA A 405 -19.82 -3.07 25.14
C ALA A 405 -19.22 -4.31 24.44
N LYS A 406 -19.85 -4.79 23.37
CA LYS A 406 -19.33 -5.89 22.56
C LYS A 406 -18.00 -5.51 21.90
N LEU A 407 -17.92 -4.35 21.26
CA LEU A 407 -16.70 -3.88 20.59
C LEU A 407 -15.55 -3.70 21.60
N GLN A 408 -15.82 -3.14 22.78
CA GLN A 408 -14.80 -2.98 23.83
C GLN A 408 -14.23 -4.31 24.31
N LYS A 409 -15.09 -5.34 24.47
CA LYS A 409 -14.66 -6.70 24.84
C LYS A 409 -13.79 -7.33 23.75
N GLU A 410 -14.19 -7.21 22.49
CA GLU A 410 -13.42 -7.71 21.35
C GLU A 410 -12.05 -7.03 21.25
N LEU A 411 -11.99 -5.70 21.38
CA LEU A 411 -10.75 -4.92 21.36
C LEU A 411 -9.79 -5.28 22.50
N LEU A 412 -10.32 -5.48 23.70
CA LEU A 412 -9.51 -5.94 24.84
C LEU A 412 -8.96 -7.34 24.57
N ASN A 413 -9.80 -8.23 24.05
CA ASN A 413 -9.40 -9.60 23.78
C ASN A 413 -8.35 -9.71 22.66
N GLU A 414 -8.44 -8.86 21.63
CA GLU A 414 -7.42 -8.73 20.57
C GLU A 414 -6.06 -8.37 21.17
N LYS A 415 -6.00 -7.36 22.06
CA LYS A 415 -4.76 -7.00 22.78
C LYS A 415 -4.24 -8.10 23.68
N ILE A 416 -5.12 -8.84 24.35
CA ILE A 416 -4.73 -9.98 25.18
C ILE A 416 -4.11 -11.08 24.29
N CYS A 417 -4.72 -11.36 23.13
CA CYS A 417 -4.19 -12.32 22.17
C CYS A 417 -2.80 -11.93 21.66
N GLU A 418 -2.60 -10.66 21.29
CA GLU A 418 -1.30 -10.12 20.88
C GLU A 418 -0.23 -10.33 21.96
N VAL A 419 -0.54 -9.97 23.21
CA VAL A 419 0.38 -10.14 24.35
C VAL A 419 0.72 -11.62 24.60
N VAL A 420 -0.24 -12.53 24.43
CA VAL A 420 -0.02 -13.98 24.59
C VAL A 420 0.90 -14.51 23.49
N ASP A 421 0.68 -14.11 22.23
CA ASP A 421 1.52 -14.49 21.09
C ASP A 421 2.96 -13.96 21.27
N GLU A 422 3.10 -12.68 21.61
CA GLU A 422 4.40 -12.06 21.87
C GLU A 422 5.13 -12.72 23.04
N ASN A 423 4.42 -13.02 24.13
CA ASN A 423 5.00 -13.68 25.28
C ASN A 423 5.48 -15.10 24.96
N ALA A 424 4.73 -15.86 24.16
CA ALA A 424 5.15 -17.17 23.69
C ALA A 424 6.46 -17.07 22.87
N LYS A 425 6.51 -16.12 21.92
CA LYS A 425 7.70 -15.86 21.10
C LYS A 425 8.91 -15.47 21.95
N ASN A 426 8.76 -14.48 22.81
CA ASN A 426 9.83 -13.99 23.68
C ASN A 426 10.34 -15.08 24.63
N THR A 427 9.42 -15.91 25.15
CA THR A 427 9.76 -17.04 26.01
C THR A 427 10.62 -18.07 25.28
N PHE A 428 10.25 -18.44 24.05
CA PHE A 428 11.01 -19.41 23.26
C PHE A 428 12.40 -18.86 22.86
N GLN A 429 12.47 -17.60 22.43
CA GLN A 429 13.73 -16.93 22.09
C GLN A 429 14.66 -16.81 23.30
N LYS A 430 14.11 -16.58 24.49
CA LYS A 430 14.87 -16.59 25.72
C LYS A 430 15.46 -17.97 26.00
N TRP A 431 14.67 -19.05 25.86
CA TRP A 431 15.19 -20.41 26.00
C TRP A 431 16.32 -20.73 25.01
N GLN A 432 16.17 -20.31 23.75
CA GLN A 432 17.24 -20.41 22.73
C GLN A 432 18.51 -19.67 23.14
N THR A 433 18.37 -18.42 23.57
CA THR A 433 19.48 -17.57 23.96
C THR A 433 20.20 -18.14 25.18
N ASP A 434 19.46 -18.48 26.24
CA ASP A 434 20.01 -19.06 27.47
C ASP A 434 20.73 -20.39 27.17
N TYR A 435 20.14 -21.24 26.32
CA TYR A 435 20.73 -22.52 25.93
C TYR A 435 22.00 -22.36 25.10
N GLN A 436 22.05 -21.39 24.19
CA GLN A 436 23.23 -21.11 23.39
C GLN A 436 24.36 -20.55 24.27
N GLN A 437 24.06 -19.59 25.15
CA GLN A 437 25.04 -19.07 26.12
C GLN A 437 25.61 -20.17 27.01
N TRP A 438 24.76 -21.07 27.51
CA TRP A 438 25.22 -22.21 28.29
C TRP A 438 26.12 -23.14 27.48
N LYS A 439 25.78 -23.45 26.21
CA LYS A 439 26.65 -24.24 25.33
C LYS A 439 28.02 -23.60 25.13
N ASP A 440 28.04 -22.30 24.89
CA ASP A 440 29.28 -21.53 24.67
C ASP A 440 30.14 -21.50 25.95
N GLU A 441 29.52 -21.36 27.13
CA GLU A 441 30.20 -21.45 28.43
C GLU A 441 30.77 -22.86 28.66
N ILE A 442 30.00 -23.92 28.35
CA ILE A 442 30.48 -25.29 28.49
C ILE A 442 31.67 -25.57 27.56
N ALA A 443 31.65 -25.03 26.34
CA ALA A 443 32.69 -25.27 25.34
C ALA A 443 33.99 -24.48 25.63
N SER A 444 33.88 -23.29 26.21
CA SER A 444 35.01 -22.37 26.40
C SER A 444 35.75 -22.53 27.74
N ARG A 445 35.14 -23.14 28.76
CA ARG A 445 35.65 -23.12 30.14
C ARG A 445 36.58 -24.31 30.45
N THR A 446 37.66 -24.04 31.19
CA THR A 446 38.53 -25.09 31.76
C THR A 446 37.89 -25.66 33.02
N TRP A 447 37.73 -26.98 33.09
CA TRP A 447 36.99 -27.67 34.19
C TRP A 447 37.83 -28.00 35.42
N VAL A 448 39.13 -27.68 35.37
CA VAL A 448 40.08 -27.93 36.45
C VAL A 448 40.94 -26.68 36.60
N GLU A 449 40.93 -26.11 37.79
CA GLU A 449 41.76 -24.96 38.15
C GLU A 449 42.43 -25.26 39.50
N ASN A 450 43.77 -25.16 39.55
CA ASN A 450 44.57 -25.49 40.73
C ASN A 450 44.27 -26.87 41.36
N GLY A 451 44.02 -27.88 40.51
CA GLY A 451 43.73 -29.25 40.95
C GLY A 451 42.35 -29.49 41.56
N LYS A 452 41.46 -28.48 41.54
CA LYS A 452 40.05 -28.61 41.97
C LYS A 452 39.12 -28.59 40.76
N ILE A 453 38.10 -29.47 40.79
CA ILE A 453 37.06 -29.53 39.76
C ILE A 453 36.09 -28.36 39.98
N ILE A 454 35.85 -27.57 38.93
CA ILE A 454 34.83 -26.51 38.96
C ILE A 454 33.46 -27.14 38.66
N PRO A 455 32.41 -26.88 39.46
CA PRO A 455 31.07 -27.39 39.19
C PRO A 455 30.52 -26.87 37.85
N ARG A 456 29.89 -27.75 37.07
CA ARG A 456 29.27 -27.34 35.80
C ARG A 456 28.06 -26.41 36.05
N PRO A 457 27.89 -25.36 35.24
CA PRO A 457 26.70 -24.52 35.28
C PRO A 457 25.45 -25.36 34.95
N ARG A 458 24.35 -25.06 35.64
CA ARG A 458 23.07 -25.77 35.47
C ARG A 458 22.56 -25.56 34.03
N LYS A 459 22.24 -26.66 33.33
CA LYS A 459 21.63 -26.63 31.99
C LYS A 459 20.32 -25.82 32.06
N PRO A 460 20.16 -24.76 31.24
CA PRO A 460 18.91 -24.01 31.17
C PRO A 460 17.81 -24.86 30.52
N PHE A 461 16.56 -24.48 30.77
CA PHE A 461 15.42 -25.16 30.18
C PHE A 461 15.37 -24.88 28.67
N MET A 462 15.21 -25.94 27.89
CA MET A 462 14.95 -25.90 26.46
C MET A 462 14.10 -27.14 26.14
N PRO A 463 12.94 -27.00 25.48
CA PRO A 463 12.16 -28.15 25.03
C PRO A 463 13.00 -29.07 24.13
N GLU A 464 13.06 -30.36 24.46
CA GLU A 464 13.73 -31.34 23.60
C GLU A 464 12.80 -31.70 22.43
N HIS A 465 13.34 -31.69 21.20
CA HIS A 465 12.62 -32.07 19.97
C HIS A 465 11.43 -31.18 19.56
N ILE A 466 11.39 -29.92 19.99
CA ILE A 466 10.36 -28.96 19.56
C ILE A 466 11.06 -27.74 18.97
N ASP A 467 10.77 -27.45 17.70
CA ASP A 467 11.23 -26.22 17.04
C ASP A 467 10.30 -25.03 17.30
N GLU A 468 10.75 -23.84 16.91
CA GLU A 468 10.02 -22.59 17.12
C GLU A 468 8.65 -22.61 16.43
N GLU A 469 8.59 -23.11 15.19
CA GLU A 469 7.35 -23.17 14.42
C GLU A 469 6.30 -24.06 15.09
N THR A 470 6.70 -25.25 15.56
CA THR A 470 5.82 -26.19 16.26
C THR A 470 5.32 -25.62 17.58
N TYR A 471 6.22 -25.00 18.37
CA TYR A 471 5.83 -24.40 19.64
C TYR A 471 4.86 -23.22 19.44
N LEU A 472 5.20 -22.27 18.57
CA LEU A 472 4.37 -21.11 18.30
C LEU A 472 3.05 -21.49 17.63
N GLY A 473 3.06 -22.49 16.74
CA GLY A 473 1.86 -23.06 16.15
C GLY A 473 0.91 -23.62 17.21
N ALA A 474 1.43 -24.41 18.16
CA ALA A 474 0.63 -24.96 19.25
C ALA A 474 0.08 -23.85 20.17
N GLN A 475 0.89 -22.85 20.53
CA GLN A 475 0.44 -21.72 21.33
C GLN A 475 -0.65 -20.91 20.62
N SER A 476 -0.51 -20.68 19.31
CA SER A 476 -1.54 -19.99 18.52
C SER A 476 -2.84 -20.78 18.48
N ILE A 477 -2.81 -22.11 18.33
CA ILE A 477 -4.02 -22.95 18.36
C ILE A 477 -4.70 -22.85 19.73
N LEU A 478 -3.94 -23.01 20.81
CA LEU A 478 -4.48 -22.94 22.18
C LEU A 478 -5.07 -21.57 22.51
N LYS A 479 -4.41 -20.49 22.08
CA LYS A 479 -4.93 -19.13 22.23
C LYS A 479 -6.23 -18.95 21.47
N ASN A 480 -6.30 -19.40 20.21
CA ASN A 480 -7.52 -19.28 19.40
C ASN A 480 -8.69 -20.04 20.05
N GLU A 481 -8.43 -21.22 20.62
CA GLU A 481 -9.48 -22.05 21.22
C GLU A 481 -9.93 -21.58 22.61
N LEU A 482 -8.98 -21.13 23.45
CA LEU A 482 -9.25 -20.90 24.87
C LEU A 482 -9.38 -19.41 25.24
N ILE A 483 -8.81 -18.52 24.45
CA ILE A 483 -8.70 -17.09 24.78
C ILE A 483 -9.44 -16.22 23.77
N GLN A 484 -9.32 -16.51 22.47
CA GLN A 484 -9.90 -15.67 21.42
C GLN A 484 -11.44 -15.72 21.42
N ILE A 485 -12.08 -14.56 21.55
CA ILE A 485 -13.54 -14.42 21.50
C ILE A 485 -13.99 -14.55 20.04
N GLY A 486 -15.00 -15.40 19.80
CA GLY A 486 -15.62 -15.56 18.48
C GLY A 486 -15.04 -16.66 17.61
N HIS A 487 -14.13 -17.50 18.13
CA HIS A 487 -13.79 -18.78 17.53
C HIS A 487 -15.05 -19.66 17.58
N LYS A 488 -15.78 -19.76 16.45
CA LYS A 488 -16.90 -20.70 16.31
C LYS A 488 -16.33 -22.10 16.19
N ASP A 489 -16.87 -23.02 16.98
CA ASP A 489 -16.61 -24.45 16.99
C ASP A 489 -16.27 -25.00 15.59
N MET A 490 -15.01 -25.39 15.37
CA MET A 490 -14.64 -26.22 14.22
C MET A 490 -15.08 -27.66 14.51
N VAL A 491 -16.38 -27.94 14.43
CA VAL A 491 -16.87 -29.28 14.10
C VAL A 491 -17.36 -29.22 12.66
N PHE A 492 -16.55 -29.76 11.75
CA PHE A 492 -16.95 -29.93 10.36
C PHE A 492 -18.07 -30.97 10.29
N SER A 493 -19.32 -30.52 10.32
CA SER A 493 -20.50 -31.32 9.96
C SER A 493 -20.58 -31.38 8.44
N THR A 494 -20.39 -32.57 7.88
CA THR A 494 -20.52 -32.78 6.43
C THR A 494 -22.00 -32.66 6.02
N GLU A 495 -22.93 -32.92 6.95
CA GLU A 495 -24.37 -32.72 6.78
C GLU A 495 -24.76 -31.25 6.59
N ASP A 496 -24.23 -30.31 7.39
CA ASP A 496 -24.58 -28.87 7.31
C ASP A 496 -24.06 -28.24 5.99
N PHE A 497 -22.93 -28.73 5.50
CA PHE A 497 -22.36 -28.32 4.21
C PHE A 497 -23.24 -28.75 3.03
N LEU A 498 -23.88 -29.91 3.11
CA LEU A 498 -24.80 -30.42 2.08
C LEU A 498 -26.18 -29.74 2.15
N GLU A 499 -26.67 -29.38 3.34
CA GLU A 499 -27.93 -28.64 3.49
C GLU A 499 -27.82 -27.18 2.98
N SER A 500 -26.68 -26.51 3.18
CA SER A 500 -26.48 -25.12 2.72
C SER A 500 -26.43 -24.93 1.20
N ASN A 501 -26.26 -26.02 0.42
CA ASN A 501 -26.23 -25.98 -1.04
C ASN A 501 -27.60 -26.23 -1.70
N ASN A 502 -28.64 -26.63 -0.96
CA ASN A 502 -29.97 -26.91 -1.52
C ASN A 502 -30.93 -25.71 -1.47
N GLU A 503 -30.61 -24.61 -0.76
CA GLU A 503 -31.50 -23.43 -0.68
C GLU A 503 -31.17 -22.32 -1.70
N LEU A 504 -30.16 -22.49 -2.56
CA LEU A 504 -29.82 -21.52 -3.60
C LEU A 504 -30.45 -21.81 -4.97
N ASP A 505 -31.06 -22.98 -5.16
CA ASP A 505 -31.72 -23.37 -6.41
C ASP A 505 -33.26 -23.19 -6.40
N SER A 506 -33.86 -22.69 -5.32
CA SER A 506 -35.33 -22.48 -5.24
C SER A 506 -35.78 -21.01 -5.14
N ILE A 507 -34.90 -20.03 -5.31
CA ILE A 507 -35.26 -18.60 -5.17
C ILE A 507 -35.41 -17.87 -6.53
N PHE A 508 -35.12 -18.53 -7.66
CA PHE A 508 -35.35 -18.00 -9.01
C PHE A 508 -36.15 -18.94 -9.91
N ASP A 509 -37.22 -19.51 -9.36
CA ASP A 509 -38.23 -20.17 -10.19
C ASP A 509 -39.60 -19.57 -9.88
N PHE A 510 -40.01 -18.60 -10.70
CA PHE A 510 -41.43 -18.33 -10.91
C PHE A 510 -41.66 -17.93 -12.36
N VAL A 511 -41.83 -18.96 -13.19
CA VAL A 511 -43.02 -19.01 -14.05
C VAL A 511 -44.25 -18.86 -13.15
N LYS A 512 -44.70 -17.61 -12.95
CA LYS A 512 -46.08 -17.14 -13.13
C LYS A 512 -46.20 -15.65 -12.89
#